data_AF-A0A3C1V927-F1
#
_entry.id   AF-A0A3C1V927-F1
#
_cell.length_a   1.000
_cell.length_b   1.000
_cell.length_c   1.000
_cell.angle_alpha   90.00
_cell.angle_beta   90.00
_cell.angle_gamma   90.00
#
_symmetry.space_group_name_H-M   'P 1'
#
loop_
_entity.id
_entity.type
_entity.pdbx_description
1 polymer ?
#
loop_
_entity_poly.entity_id
_entity_poly.type
_entity_poly.pdbx_seq_one_letter_code
_entity_poly.pdbx_strand_id
1 'polypeptide(L)'
;MRGVAEKTCSALSRKLDVAPPAKLKLRWRWKIDGVNTNGSERDLKKFDHAARVFVAFDTFIGPPRILNYMWADVEKAGTVLEHPKSGRAQIFVLQSGNARTNEWIAEERDVTADWKKVFAGKPMPKIVGLGVMTDSDSLGQRLVGSYADIELIGE
;
A
#
# COMPACT_ATOMS: atom_id res chain seq x y z
N MET A 1 3.96 -15.08 2.23
CA MET A 1 2.85 -14.83 3.20
C MET A 1 1.52 -14.82 2.45
N ARG A 2 0.43 -15.27 3.08
CA ARG A 2 -0.93 -15.18 2.55
C ARG A 2 -1.84 -14.52 3.59
N GLY A 3 -2.47 -13.40 3.23
CA GLY A 3 -3.49 -12.73 4.03
C GLY A 3 -4.88 -13.09 3.50
N VAL A 4 -5.82 -13.34 4.42
CA VAL A 4 -7.22 -13.63 4.11
C VAL A 4 -8.07 -12.70 4.95
N ALA A 5 -9.01 -12.00 4.33
CA ALA A 5 -9.89 -11.08 5.02
C ALA A 5 -11.34 -11.37 4.62
N GLU A 6 -12.23 -11.41 5.61
CA GLU A 6 -13.66 -11.60 5.44
C GLU A 6 -14.35 -10.83 6.57
N LYS A 7 -14.89 -9.65 6.26
CA LYS A 7 -15.38 -8.67 7.26
C LYS A 7 -14.32 -8.31 8.31
N THR A 8 -13.06 -8.33 7.91
CA THR A 8 -11.92 -8.07 8.79
C THR A 8 -10.75 -7.52 7.98
N CYS A 9 -9.62 -7.33 8.65
CA CYS A 9 -8.36 -6.92 8.07
C CYS A 9 -7.25 -7.89 8.51
N SER A 10 -6.45 -8.36 7.56
CA SER A 10 -5.25 -9.18 7.80
C SER A 10 -4.01 -8.37 7.45
N ALA A 11 -3.18 -8.07 8.44
CA ALA A 11 -1.96 -7.27 8.26
C ALA A 11 -0.73 -7.92 8.91
N LEU A 12 0.42 -7.75 8.27
CA LEU A 12 1.73 -8.02 8.86
C LEU A 12 2.61 -6.80 8.65
N SER A 13 3.30 -6.37 9.69
CA SER A 13 4.22 -5.24 9.60
C SER A 13 5.46 -5.49 10.44
N ARG A 14 6.54 -4.80 10.05
CA ARG A 14 7.77 -4.71 10.81
C ARG A 14 7.95 -3.27 11.24
N LYS A 15 8.11 -3.06 12.55
CA LYS A 15 8.55 -1.77 13.10
C LYS A 15 9.99 -1.52 12.68
N LEU A 16 10.26 -0.30 12.26
CA LEU A 16 11.58 0.17 11.86
C LEU A 16 11.94 1.42 12.69
N ASP A 17 13.22 1.76 12.72
CA ASP A 17 13.73 3.05 13.20
C ASP A 17 15.00 3.34 12.40
N VAL A 18 14.80 3.75 11.14
CA VAL A 18 15.89 3.90 10.18
C VAL A 18 15.86 5.32 9.60
N ALA A 19 17.01 5.99 9.62
CA ALA A 19 17.17 7.26 8.92
C ALA A 19 17.03 7.03 7.41
N PRO A 20 16.36 7.94 6.67
CA PRO A 20 16.17 7.77 5.24
C PRO A 20 17.53 7.83 4.51
N PRO A 21 17.87 6.83 3.68
CA PRO A 21 19.04 6.89 2.80
C PRO A 21 18.83 7.93 1.70
N ALA A 22 19.87 8.22 0.91
CA ALA A 22 19.76 9.15 -0.21
C ALA A 22 18.79 8.63 -1.27
N LYS A 23 18.83 7.32 -1.53
CA LYS A 23 17.87 6.61 -2.38
C LYS A 23 17.30 5.41 -1.64
N LEU A 24 15.98 5.31 -1.63
CA LEU A 24 15.25 4.21 -1.00
C LEU A 24 14.40 3.52 -2.05
N LYS A 25 14.62 2.22 -2.23
CA LYS A 25 13.83 1.37 -3.13
C LYS A 25 13.05 0.33 -2.34
N LEU A 26 11.87 0.00 -2.83
CA LEU A 26 11.06 -1.10 -2.32
C LEU A 26 10.77 -2.07 -3.45
N ARG A 27 11.06 -3.35 -3.23
CA ARG A 27 10.76 -4.47 -4.14
C ARG A 27 9.86 -5.47 -3.44
N TRP A 28 8.92 -6.03 -4.18
CA TRP A 28 8.09 -7.12 -3.68
C TRP A 28 7.42 -7.87 -4.83
N ARG A 29 6.83 -9.01 -4.50
CA ARG A 29 5.85 -9.68 -5.34
C ARG A 29 4.52 -9.80 -4.62
N TRP A 30 3.44 -9.67 -5.37
CA TRP A 30 2.09 -9.93 -4.87
C TRP A 30 1.26 -10.73 -5.86
N LYS A 31 0.18 -11.31 -5.36
CA LYS A 31 -0.85 -11.99 -6.13
C LYS A 31 -2.16 -11.85 -5.38
N ILE A 32 -3.25 -11.63 -6.10
CA ILE A 32 -4.60 -11.61 -5.52
C ILE A 32 -5.48 -12.69 -6.14
N ASP A 33 -6.45 -13.19 -5.38
CA ASP A 33 -7.44 -14.15 -5.89
C ASP A 33 -8.58 -13.41 -6.64
N GLY A 34 -8.83 -12.15 -6.28
CA GLY A 34 -9.86 -11.28 -6.86
C GLY A 34 -9.96 -9.94 -6.13
N VAL A 35 -10.63 -8.97 -6.76
CA VAL A 35 -10.98 -7.67 -6.18
C VAL A 35 -12.47 -7.57 -5.84
N ASN A 36 -12.86 -6.50 -5.15
CA ASN A 36 -14.27 -6.17 -4.98
C ASN A 36 -14.74 -5.21 -6.09
N THR A 37 -15.49 -5.70 -7.07
CA THR A 37 -15.92 -4.86 -8.21
C THR A 37 -16.89 -3.73 -7.85
N ASN A 38 -17.45 -3.76 -6.63
CA ASN A 38 -18.29 -2.67 -6.08
C ASN A 38 -17.51 -1.75 -5.13
N GLY A 39 -16.20 -1.99 -4.96
CA GLY A 39 -15.29 -1.21 -4.13
C GLY A 39 -14.99 0.16 -4.70
N SER A 40 -14.30 0.99 -3.90
CA SER A 40 -13.80 2.29 -4.33
C SER A 40 -12.65 2.76 -3.46
N GLU A 41 -11.58 3.22 -4.12
CA GLU A 41 -10.44 3.84 -3.45
C GLU A 41 -10.71 5.27 -2.95
N ARG A 42 -11.89 5.83 -3.26
CA ARG A 42 -12.27 7.21 -2.96
C ARG A 42 -13.37 7.32 -1.91
N ASP A 43 -14.05 6.22 -1.59
CA ASP A 43 -15.12 6.18 -0.60
C ASP A 43 -14.70 5.31 0.57
N LEU A 44 -14.57 5.92 1.75
CA LEU A 44 -14.15 5.21 2.96
C LEU A 44 -15.06 4.02 3.32
N LYS A 45 -16.34 4.05 2.92
CA LYS A 45 -17.29 2.95 3.18
C LYS A 45 -17.17 1.79 2.18
N LYS A 46 -16.29 1.93 1.18
CA LYS A 46 -16.06 0.96 0.11
C LYS A 46 -14.56 0.69 -0.08
N PHE A 47 -13.74 1.07 0.89
CA PHE A 47 -12.28 1.06 0.80
C PHE A 47 -11.72 -0.30 1.22
N ASP A 48 -12.15 -1.34 0.52
CA ASP A 48 -11.54 -2.67 0.62
C ASP A 48 -10.39 -2.76 -0.40
N HIS A 49 -9.41 -3.62 -0.13
CA HIS A 49 -8.34 -3.92 -1.09
C HIS A 49 -7.75 -5.29 -0.84
N ALA A 50 -7.63 -6.07 -1.92
CA ALA A 50 -7.09 -7.42 -1.84
C ALA A 50 -5.58 -7.41 -1.51
N ALA A 51 -4.84 -6.39 -1.97
CA ALA A 51 -3.44 -6.23 -1.63
C ALA A 51 -2.97 -4.78 -1.50
N ARG A 52 -2.27 -4.52 -0.39
CA ARG A 52 -1.58 -3.25 -0.11
C ARG A 52 -0.21 -3.51 0.51
N VAL A 53 0.79 -2.78 0.04
CA VAL A 53 2.12 -2.68 0.67
C VAL A 53 2.32 -1.23 1.09
N PHE A 54 2.82 -0.98 2.30
CA PHE A 54 2.94 0.38 2.80
C PHE A 54 4.26 0.66 3.52
N VAL A 55 4.75 1.88 3.38
CA VAL A 55 5.89 2.42 4.12
C VAL A 55 5.39 3.57 4.98
N ALA A 56 5.68 3.52 6.29
CA ALA A 56 5.29 4.52 7.26
C ALA A 56 6.50 5.38 7.66
N PHE A 57 6.27 6.69 7.76
CA PHE A 57 7.28 7.71 8.03
C PHE A 57 6.91 8.50 9.27
N ASP A 58 7.94 8.78 10.08
CA ASP A 58 7.80 9.47 11.35
C ASP A 58 7.17 10.87 11.20
N THR A 59 6.48 11.29 12.25
CA THR A 59 5.87 12.62 12.35
C THR A 59 5.94 13.12 13.78
N PHE A 60 6.34 14.38 13.96
CA PHE A 60 6.49 14.99 15.29
C PHE A 60 5.19 15.00 16.12
N ILE A 61 4.05 15.35 15.50
CA ILE A 61 2.74 15.33 16.14
C ILE A 61 1.72 14.63 15.23
N GLY A 62 1.04 13.64 15.78
CA GLY A 62 -0.05 12.91 15.12
C GLY A 62 0.41 11.59 14.49
N PRO A 63 -0.48 10.95 13.71
CA PRO A 63 -0.18 9.67 13.09
C PRO A 63 0.88 9.81 11.97
N PRO A 64 1.66 8.74 11.72
CA PRO A 64 2.65 8.69 10.65
C PRO A 64 2.10 9.12 9.28
N ARG A 65 2.98 9.63 8.43
CA ARG A 65 2.70 9.72 6.98
C ARG A 65 2.93 8.36 6.34
N ILE A 66 2.13 8.01 5.35
CA ILE A 66 2.18 6.67 4.75
C ILE A 66 2.15 6.78 3.23
N LEU A 67 3.04 6.05 2.57
CA LEU A 67 2.92 5.73 1.15
C LEU A 67 2.35 4.32 1.04
N ASN A 68 1.21 4.18 0.37
CA ASN A 68 0.54 2.90 0.11
C ASN A 68 0.66 2.57 -1.38
N TYR A 69 1.17 1.38 -1.69
CA TYR A 69 1.15 0.79 -3.01
C TYR A 69 0.03 -0.24 -3.04
N MET A 70 -0.89 -0.11 -3.99
CA MET A 70 -2.15 -0.83 -3.93
C MET A 70 -2.49 -1.53 -5.24
N TRP A 71 -3.09 -2.71 -5.09
CA TRP A 71 -3.91 -3.31 -6.12
C TRP A 71 -5.33 -2.80 -5.93
N ALA A 72 -5.75 -1.87 -6.79
CA ALA A 72 -7.08 -1.25 -6.70
C ALA A 72 -8.18 -2.20 -7.16
N ASP A 73 -9.35 -2.02 -6.58
CA ASP A 73 -10.59 -2.64 -7.00
C ASP A 73 -11.04 -2.09 -8.36
N VAL A 74 -11.08 -0.75 -8.51
CA VAL A 74 -11.66 -0.10 -9.70
C VAL A 74 -10.83 1.06 -10.27
N GLU A 75 -10.03 1.77 -9.46
CA GLU A 75 -9.21 2.87 -9.97
C GLU A 75 -8.13 2.39 -10.93
N LYS A 76 -7.81 3.20 -11.94
CA LYS A 76 -6.84 2.85 -12.98
C LYS A 76 -5.43 2.73 -12.42
N ALA A 77 -4.67 1.74 -12.90
CA ALA A 77 -3.24 1.66 -12.65
C ALA A 77 -2.52 2.96 -13.08
N GLY A 78 -1.55 3.40 -12.29
CA GLY A 78 -0.85 4.68 -12.44
C GLY A 78 -1.50 5.87 -11.73
N THR A 79 -2.73 5.72 -11.22
CA THR A 79 -3.40 6.77 -10.46
C THR A 79 -2.71 6.99 -9.11
N VAL A 80 -2.60 8.25 -8.69
CA VAL A 80 -2.15 8.64 -7.35
C VAL A 80 -3.25 9.43 -6.65
N LEU A 81 -3.59 9.02 -5.42
CA LEU A 81 -4.72 9.54 -4.66
C LEU A 81 -4.33 9.84 -3.23
N GLU A 82 -5.02 10.80 -2.62
CA GLU A 82 -5.04 10.89 -1.16
C GLU A 82 -5.96 9.80 -0.60
N HIS A 83 -5.59 9.24 0.55
CA HIS A 83 -6.48 8.32 1.26
C HIS A 83 -7.76 9.06 1.68
N PRO A 84 -8.96 8.47 1.50
CA PRO A 84 -10.24 9.17 1.66
C PRO A 84 -10.49 9.72 3.07
N LYS A 85 -9.80 9.17 4.07
CA LYS A 85 -9.81 9.65 5.46
C LYS A 85 -8.85 10.82 5.74
N SER A 86 -7.71 10.90 5.05
CA SER A 86 -6.67 11.89 5.35
C SER A 86 -5.58 11.96 4.28
N GLY A 87 -5.18 13.17 3.87
CA GLY A 87 -4.01 13.41 3.01
C GLY A 87 -2.65 13.07 3.64
N ARG A 88 -2.59 12.56 4.88
CA ARG A 88 -1.34 12.00 5.46
C ARG A 88 -0.95 10.66 4.85
N ALA A 89 -1.92 9.94 4.30
CA ALA A 89 -1.68 8.69 3.59
C ALA A 89 -1.95 8.92 2.10
N GLN A 90 -1.00 8.50 1.27
CA GLN A 90 -1.04 8.65 -0.17
C GLN A 90 -1.07 7.26 -0.78
N ILE A 91 -1.85 7.08 -1.84
CA ILE A 91 -2.11 5.79 -2.50
C ILE A 91 -1.58 5.87 -3.92
N PHE A 92 -0.72 4.92 -4.27
CA PHE A 92 -0.22 4.69 -5.61
C PHE A 92 -0.85 3.40 -6.11
N VAL A 93 -1.73 3.53 -7.10
CA VAL A 93 -2.36 2.36 -7.73
C VAL A 93 -1.37 1.77 -8.73
N LEU A 94 -0.90 0.56 -8.45
CA LEU A 94 0.08 -0.12 -9.32
C LEU A 94 -0.58 -1.18 -10.20
N GLN A 95 -1.55 -1.90 -9.65
CA GLN A 95 -2.39 -2.84 -10.38
C GLN A 95 -3.87 -2.52 -10.12
N SER A 96 -4.75 -3.02 -10.98
CA SER A 96 -6.18 -2.73 -10.88
C SER A 96 -7.04 -3.87 -11.42
N GLY A 97 -8.14 -4.14 -10.73
CA GLY A 97 -9.18 -5.05 -11.18
C GLY A 97 -8.72 -6.51 -11.29
N ASN A 98 -9.53 -7.30 -11.99
CA ASN A 98 -9.37 -8.75 -12.07
C ASN A 98 -8.53 -9.26 -13.25
N ALA A 99 -7.99 -8.37 -14.09
CA ALA A 99 -7.35 -8.76 -15.35
C ALA A 99 -6.10 -9.65 -15.17
N ARG A 100 -5.43 -9.53 -14.02
CA ARG A 100 -4.18 -10.24 -13.70
C ARG A 100 -4.27 -11.02 -12.39
N THR A 101 -5.47 -11.40 -11.97
CA THR A 101 -5.65 -12.22 -10.77
C THR A 101 -4.98 -13.58 -10.95
N ASN A 102 -4.59 -14.20 -9.84
CA ASN A 102 -3.87 -15.47 -9.81
C ASN A 102 -2.48 -15.46 -10.49
N GLU A 103 -1.98 -14.31 -10.95
CA GLU A 103 -0.61 -14.12 -11.39
C GLU A 103 0.26 -13.50 -10.30
N TRP A 104 1.51 -13.97 -10.15
CA TRP A 104 2.50 -13.28 -9.33
C TRP A 104 3.08 -12.10 -10.10
N ILE A 105 2.85 -10.90 -9.60
CA ILE A 105 3.37 -9.65 -10.18
C ILE A 105 4.52 -9.15 -9.32
N ALA A 106 5.65 -8.84 -9.96
CA ALA A 106 6.78 -8.17 -9.33
C ALA A 106 6.66 -6.66 -9.50
N GLU A 107 6.90 -5.94 -8.41
CA GLU A 107 6.86 -4.49 -8.35
C GLU A 107 8.20 -3.97 -7.80
N GLU A 108 8.66 -2.84 -8.32
CA GLU A 108 9.77 -2.06 -7.79
C GLU A 108 9.38 -0.58 -7.78
N ARG A 109 9.61 0.10 -6.66
CA ARG A 109 9.33 1.53 -6.49
C ARG A 109 10.53 2.27 -5.93
N ASP A 110 10.80 3.46 -6.49
CA ASP A 110 11.66 4.47 -5.87
C ASP A 110 10.82 5.25 -4.84
N VAL A 111 10.95 4.85 -3.58
CA VAL A 111 10.20 5.41 -2.46
C VAL A 111 10.60 6.87 -2.21
N THR A 112 11.86 7.22 -2.45
CA THR A 112 12.34 8.60 -2.32
C THR A 112 11.68 9.50 -3.38
N ALA A 113 11.56 9.03 -4.61
CA ALA A 113 10.88 9.76 -5.68
C ALA A 113 9.37 9.89 -5.41
N ASP A 114 8.74 8.80 -4.97
CA ASP A 114 7.32 8.79 -4.62
C ASP A 114 7.01 9.72 -3.44
N TRP A 115 7.86 9.76 -2.41
CA TRP A 115 7.77 10.74 -1.33
C TRP A 115 7.79 12.18 -1.85
N LYS A 116 8.78 12.51 -2.69
CA LYS A 116 8.93 13.87 -3.25
C LYS A 116 7.71 14.27 -4.10
N LYS A 117 7.11 13.32 -4.81
CA LYS A 117 5.94 13.55 -5.66
C LYS A 117 4.71 14.01 -4.85
N VAL A 118 4.43 13.38 -3.72
CA VAL A 118 3.18 13.61 -2.96
C VAL A 118 3.37 14.49 -1.72
N PHE A 119 4.60 14.61 -1.20
CA PHE A 119 4.97 15.49 -0.09
C PHE A 119 6.05 16.49 -0.51
N ALA A 120 5.82 17.15 -1.64
CA ALA A 120 6.75 18.13 -2.22
C ALA A 120 7.23 19.17 -1.20
N GLY A 121 8.53 19.47 -1.24
CA GLY A 121 9.18 20.43 -0.35
C GLY A 121 9.40 19.96 1.10
N LYS A 122 9.01 18.73 1.44
CA LYS A 122 9.25 18.17 2.78
C LYS A 122 10.40 17.16 2.75
N PRO A 123 11.36 17.24 3.68
CA PRO A 123 12.36 16.18 3.82
C PRO A 123 11.66 14.87 4.19
N MET A 124 12.19 13.76 3.68
CA MET A 124 11.72 12.43 4.09
C MET A 124 12.11 12.23 5.57
N PRO A 125 11.17 11.88 6.46
CA PRO A 125 11.47 11.55 7.85
C PRO A 125 12.08 10.15 7.98
N LYS A 126 12.38 9.77 9.22
CA LYS A 126 12.71 8.37 9.55
C LYS A 126 11.62 7.42 9.06
N ILE A 127 12.06 6.25 8.60
CA ILE A 127 11.18 5.15 8.23
C ILE A 127 10.89 4.37 9.51
N VAL A 128 9.61 4.30 9.88
CA VAL A 128 9.15 3.71 11.15
C VAL A 128 8.37 2.42 10.98
N GLY A 129 8.01 2.08 9.74
CA GLY A 129 7.35 0.81 9.46
C GLY A 129 7.31 0.45 7.99
N LEU A 130 7.27 -0.86 7.75
CA LEU A 130 6.99 -1.48 6.47
C LEU A 130 5.99 -2.60 6.71
N GLY A 131 4.97 -2.73 5.88
CA GLY A 131 4.00 -3.79 6.05
C GLY A 131 3.16 -4.06 4.82
N VAL A 132 2.33 -5.08 4.97
CA VAL A 132 1.37 -5.52 3.97
C VAL A 132 0.01 -5.72 4.61
N MET A 133 -1.05 -5.57 3.82
CA MET A 133 -2.42 -5.65 4.32
C MET A 133 -3.39 -6.09 3.22
N THR A 134 -4.25 -7.05 3.59
CA THR A 134 -5.47 -7.40 2.85
C THR A 134 -6.65 -6.99 3.72
N ASP A 135 -7.57 -6.20 3.17
CA ASP A 135 -8.62 -5.53 3.93
C ASP A 135 -9.98 -5.74 3.27
N SER A 136 -10.98 -6.10 4.08
CA SER A 136 -12.34 -6.46 3.67
C SER A 136 -13.39 -5.92 4.67
N ASP A 137 -13.01 -5.01 5.57
CA ASP A 137 -13.91 -4.58 6.63
C ASP A 137 -15.10 -3.73 6.15
N SER A 138 -15.03 -3.14 4.95
CA SER A 138 -15.99 -2.16 4.44
C SER A 138 -17.17 -2.82 3.71
N LEU A 139 -16.91 -3.74 2.77
CA LEU A 139 -17.96 -4.44 2.01
C LEU A 139 -18.07 -5.92 2.39
N GLY A 140 -17.15 -6.46 3.19
CA GLY A 140 -17.27 -7.77 3.82
C GLY A 140 -17.12 -8.97 2.87
N GLN A 141 -16.70 -8.74 1.62
CA GLN A 141 -16.43 -9.81 0.65
C GLN A 141 -15.10 -10.47 0.96
N ARG A 142 -15.03 -11.80 0.87
CA ARG A 142 -13.76 -12.51 1.11
C ARG A 142 -12.70 -12.07 0.10
N LEU A 143 -11.63 -11.45 0.58
CA LEU A 143 -10.46 -11.07 -0.21
C LEU A 143 -9.21 -11.82 0.24
N VAL A 144 -8.33 -12.11 -0.72
CA VAL A 144 -7.09 -12.83 -0.47
C VAL A 144 -5.95 -12.12 -1.21
N GLY A 145 -4.93 -11.75 -0.45
CA GLY A 145 -3.67 -11.24 -0.95
C GLY A 145 -2.51 -12.14 -0.55
N SER A 146 -1.64 -12.46 -1.50
CA SER A 146 -0.40 -13.19 -1.28
C SER A 146 0.78 -12.28 -1.54
N TYR A 147 1.82 -12.37 -0.71
CA TYR A 147 2.98 -11.49 -0.73
C TYR A 147 4.27 -12.30 -0.62
N ALA A 148 5.30 -11.92 -1.35
CA ALA A 148 6.62 -12.54 -1.33
C ALA A 148 7.72 -11.51 -1.59
N ASP A 149 8.96 -11.88 -1.24
CA ASP A 149 10.20 -11.18 -1.57
C ASP A 149 10.18 -9.66 -1.29
N ILE A 150 9.67 -9.29 -0.12
CA ILE A 150 9.59 -7.88 0.28
C ILE A 150 10.97 -7.42 0.75
N GLU A 151 11.56 -6.49 0.01
CA GLU A 151 12.89 -5.95 0.26
C GLU A 151 12.86 -4.43 0.24
N LEU A 152 13.31 -3.81 1.33
CA LEU A 152 13.54 -2.37 1.42
C LEU A 152 15.04 -2.12 1.37
N ILE A 153 15.50 -1.42 0.34
CA ILE A 153 16.92 -1.29 -0.03
C ILE A 153 17.29 0.19 0.02
N GLY A 154 18.34 0.51 0.79
CA GLY A 154 18.89 1.87 0.89
C GLY A 154 20.27 1.96 0.23
N GLU A 155 20.47 3.03 -0.55
CA GLU A 155 21.75 3.43 -1.17
C GLU A 155 22.14 4.85 -0.75
#